data_AF-A0A397TAH4-F1
#
_entry.id   AF-A0A397TAH4-F1
#
_cell.length_a   1.000
_cell.length_b   1.000
_cell.length_c   1.000
_cell.angle_alpha   90.00
_cell.angle_beta   90.00
_cell.angle_gamma   90.00
#
_symmetry.space_group_name_H-M   'P 1'
#
loop_
_entity.id
_entity.type
_entity.pdbx_description
1 polymer ?
#
loop_
_entity_poly.entity_id
_entity_poly.type
_entity_poly.pdbx_seq_one_letter_code
_entity_poly.pdbx_strand_id
1 'polypeptide(L)'
;MDDDVSETSEPPVDPNDPRPYARPRRQKLRFPGDMYTPQWVKYSGHAKEGYCGSCKPGKWLQLKNSAYWYHKQIFHGISPVSGKMFVPPVETRKSDADDCTEGLCHQCCQWIPIITKKKNSMLWFRHAYKCHIYIKPKSYLPKKNVKKN
;
A
#
# COMPACT_ATOMS: atom_id res chain seq x y z
N MET A 1 -12.29 -27.57 6.65
CA MET A 1 -12.38 -26.35 5.81
C MET A 1 -12.06 -25.24 6.77
N ASP A 2 -10.76 -25.07 6.99
CA ASP A 2 -10.25 -24.29 8.11
C ASP A 2 -9.66 -23.03 7.48
N ASP A 3 -10.36 -21.93 7.67
CA ASP A 3 -9.90 -20.59 7.30
C ASP A 3 -8.63 -20.28 8.09
N ASP A 4 -7.48 -20.43 7.43
CA ASP A 4 -6.17 -19.92 7.85
C ASP A 4 -6.26 -18.40 7.97
N VAL A 5 -6.66 -17.92 9.16
CA VAL A 5 -6.55 -16.52 9.53
C VAL A 5 -5.06 -16.23 9.67
N SER A 6 -4.46 -15.78 8.56
CA SER A 6 -3.07 -15.31 8.51
C SER A 6 -2.82 -14.37 9.69
N GLU A 7 -2.07 -14.85 10.68
CA GLU A 7 -1.81 -14.14 11.92
C GLU A 7 -0.93 -12.91 11.63
N THR A 8 -1.58 -11.76 11.46
CA THR A 8 -0.87 -10.49 11.33
C THR A 8 -0.24 -10.16 12.68
N SER A 9 1.06 -10.41 12.81
CA SER A 9 1.81 -10.14 14.03
C SER A 9 1.62 -8.71 14.51
N GLU A 10 1.46 -8.54 15.83
CA GLU A 10 1.32 -7.23 16.42
C GLU A 10 2.59 -6.40 16.19
N PRO A 11 2.46 -5.12 15.82
CA PRO A 11 3.63 -4.28 15.61
C PRO A 11 4.34 -4.04 16.94
N PRO A 12 5.68 -3.93 16.94
CA PRO A 12 6.43 -3.66 18.15
C PRO A 12 5.98 -2.33 18.79
N VAL A 13 5.75 -2.37 20.10
CA VAL A 13 5.48 -1.20 20.93
C VAL A 13 6.80 -0.58 21.33
N ASP A 14 6.92 0.74 21.22
CA ASP A 14 8.07 1.47 21.78
C ASP A 14 7.87 1.60 23.30
N PRO A 15 8.67 0.92 24.15
CA PRO A 15 8.49 0.96 25.59
C PRO A 15 8.84 2.32 26.22
N ASN A 16 9.54 3.20 25.48
CA ASN A 16 10.04 4.47 25.99
C ASN A 16 9.16 5.68 25.61
N ASP A 17 8.04 5.49 24.90
CA ASP A 17 7.12 6.58 24.59
C ASP A 17 5.94 6.64 25.58
N PRO A 18 5.94 7.59 26.54
CA PRO A 18 4.90 7.67 27.57
C PRO A 18 3.57 8.21 27.03
N ARG A 19 3.51 8.65 25.77
CA ARG A 19 2.30 9.28 25.23
C ARG A 19 1.19 8.22 25.09
N PRO A 20 -0.02 8.46 25.59
CA PRO A 20 -1.11 7.46 25.57
C PRO A 20 -1.51 7.06 24.14
N TYR A 21 -1.32 7.95 23.17
CA TYR A 21 -1.58 7.69 21.76
C TYR A 21 -0.41 7.01 21.04
N ALA A 22 0.75 6.84 21.66
CA ALA A 22 1.89 6.14 21.05
C ALA A 22 1.65 4.64 20.90
N ARG A 23 0.74 4.08 21.73
CA ARG A 23 0.38 2.67 21.68
C ARG A 23 -0.30 2.33 20.35
N PRO A 24 0.18 1.31 19.62
CA PRO A 24 -0.47 0.82 18.41
C PRO A 24 -1.92 0.45 18.68
N ARG A 25 -2.83 0.94 17.85
CA ARG A 25 -4.24 0.58 17.89
C ARG A 25 -4.69 0.07 16.53
N ARG A 26 -5.59 -0.92 16.53
CA ARG A 26 -6.15 -1.47 15.29
C ARG A 26 -7.00 -0.43 14.57
N GLN A 27 -6.81 -0.32 13.27
CA GLN A 27 -7.63 0.48 12.37
C GLN A 27 -8.44 -0.44 11.47
N LYS A 28 -9.74 -0.16 11.34
CA LYS A 28 -10.64 -0.90 10.47
C LYS A 28 -10.25 -0.71 9.00
N LEU A 29 -10.16 -1.83 8.27
CA LEU A 29 -9.93 -1.84 6.83
C LEU A 29 -11.16 -1.31 6.07
N ARG A 30 -10.95 -0.81 4.84
CA ARG A 30 -12.06 -0.32 4.00
C ARG A 30 -12.94 -1.47 3.51
N PHE A 31 -12.32 -2.63 3.27
CA PHE A 31 -12.93 -3.88 2.82
C PHE A 31 -12.00 -5.07 3.17
N PRO A 32 -12.50 -6.32 3.17
CA PRO A 32 -11.66 -7.51 3.37
C PRO A 32 -10.56 -7.62 2.31
N GLY A 33 -9.30 -7.83 2.73
CA GLY A 33 -8.16 -7.92 1.80
C GLY A 33 -7.60 -6.58 1.32
N ASP A 34 -7.98 -5.46 1.94
CA ASP A 34 -7.38 -4.14 1.65
C ASP A 34 -5.90 -4.08 2.05
N MET A 35 -5.02 -4.16 1.06
CA MET A 35 -3.58 -4.14 1.24
C MET A 35 -3.02 -2.72 1.45
N TYR A 36 -3.80 -1.68 1.16
CA TYR A 36 -3.35 -0.29 1.30
C TYR A 36 -3.58 0.24 2.71
N THR A 37 -4.76 0.04 3.30
CA THR A 37 -5.07 0.63 4.60
C THR A 37 -4.18 0.04 5.70
N PRO A 38 -3.50 0.87 6.52
CA PRO A 38 -2.74 0.36 7.66
C PRO A 38 -3.69 -0.31 8.65
N GLN A 39 -3.41 -1.57 9.00
CA GLN A 39 -4.15 -2.28 10.04
C GLN A 39 -3.86 -1.75 11.44
N TRP A 40 -2.71 -1.12 11.62
CA TRP A 40 -2.27 -0.53 12.87
C TRP A 40 -1.92 0.93 12.69
N VAL A 41 -2.39 1.76 13.61
CA VAL A 41 -2.05 3.18 13.67
C VAL A 41 -1.61 3.56 15.06
N LYS A 42 -0.77 4.58 15.16
CA LYS A 42 -0.44 5.24 16.41
C LYS A 42 -0.49 6.75 16.23
N TYR A 43 -0.42 7.46 17.34
CA TYR A 43 -0.63 8.89 17.49
C TYR A 43 -1.98 9.38 16.93
N SER A 44 -2.14 10.70 16.92
CA SER A 44 -3.32 11.41 16.42
C SER A 44 -2.90 12.67 15.67
N GLY A 45 -3.86 13.33 15.01
CA GLY A 45 -3.60 14.62 14.34
C GLY A 45 -2.48 14.53 13.31
N HIS A 46 -1.59 15.53 13.30
CA HIS A 46 -0.46 15.61 12.37
C HIS A 46 0.59 14.53 12.57
N ALA A 47 0.73 14.04 13.80
CA ALA A 47 1.65 12.97 14.13
C ALA A 47 1.10 11.57 13.81
N LYS A 48 -0.14 11.44 13.32
CA LYS A 48 -0.75 10.12 13.08
C LYS A 48 0.09 9.29 12.11
N GLU A 49 0.47 8.11 12.54
CA GLU A 49 1.28 7.16 11.77
C GLU A 49 0.51 5.88 11.49
N GLY A 50 0.79 5.27 10.34
CA GLY A 50 0.33 3.95 9.96
C GLY A 50 1.49 2.98 9.84
N TYR A 51 1.26 1.75 10.28
CA TYR A 51 2.25 0.67 10.16
C TYR A 51 2.18 0.01 8.78
N CYS A 52 3.34 -0.17 8.14
CA CYS A 52 3.50 -0.98 6.95
C CYS A 52 4.08 -2.34 7.35
N GLY A 53 3.21 -3.36 7.43
CA GLY A 53 3.62 -4.74 7.68
C GLY A 53 4.24 -5.46 6.47
N SER A 54 4.19 -4.85 5.28
CA SER A 54 4.81 -5.40 4.06
C SER A 54 6.33 -5.20 4.02
N CYS A 55 6.90 -4.38 4.92
CA CYS A 55 8.34 -4.20 5.05
C CYS A 55 8.95 -5.25 5.99
N LYS A 56 10.23 -5.58 5.78
CA LYS A 56 11.04 -6.41 6.68
C LYS A 56 12.32 -5.65 7.03
N PRO A 57 12.47 -5.08 8.26
CA PRO A 57 11.45 -4.99 9.31
C PRO A 57 10.30 -4.04 8.94
N GLY A 58 9.15 -4.18 9.60
CA GLY A 58 7.98 -3.31 9.38
C GLY A 58 8.27 -1.84 9.70
N LYS A 59 7.54 -0.91 9.07
CA LYS A 59 7.84 0.53 9.12
C LYS A 59 6.65 1.38 9.54
N TRP A 60 6.84 2.26 10.52
CA TRP A 60 5.88 3.33 10.85
C TRP A 60 6.10 4.54 9.94
N LEU A 61 5.02 5.04 9.35
CA LEU A 61 5.07 6.18 8.43
C LEU A 61 3.92 7.13 8.69
N GLN A 62 4.20 8.44 8.59
CA GLN A 62 3.18 9.47 8.77
C GLN A 62 2.11 9.40 7.69
N LEU A 63 0.86 9.57 8.13
CA LEU A 63 -0.31 9.55 7.25
C LEU A 63 -0.60 10.95 6.68
N LYS A 64 -0.43 12.02 7.47
CA LYS A 64 -0.81 13.38 7.05
C LYS A 64 0.11 14.02 6.01
N ASN A 65 1.39 13.63 5.96
CA ASN A 65 2.35 14.17 4.99
C ASN A 65 2.51 13.29 3.74
N SER A 66 1.58 12.36 3.50
CA SER A 66 1.60 11.42 2.38
C SER A 66 2.79 10.44 2.38
N ALA A 67 3.62 10.37 3.43
CA ALA A 67 4.76 9.44 3.48
C ALA A 67 4.31 7.99 3.36
N TYR A 68 3.27 7.60 4.10
CA TYR A 68 2.67 6.26 3.99
C TYR A 68 2.14 5.97 2.59
N TRP A 69 1.46 6.95 1.98
CA TRP A 69 0.89 6.82 0.65
C TRP A 69 1.96 6.57 -0.42
N TYR A 70 2.97 7.44 -0.47
CA TYR A 70 4.10 7.29 -1.40
C TYR A 70 4.82 5.97 -1.20
N HIS A 71 5.01 5.56 0.05
CA HIS A 71 5.69 4.31 0.37
C HIS A 71 4.93 3.08 -0.14
N LYS A 72 3.64 2.95 0.17
CA LYS A 72 2.83 1.82 -0.31
C LYS A 72 2.75 1.77 -1.83
N GLN A 73 2.66 2.93 -2.47
CA GLN A 73 2.56 3.02 -3.91
C GLN A 73 3.88 2.67 -4.62
N ILE A 74 4.99 3.29 -4.22
CA ILE A 74 6.25 3.22 -4.98
C ILE A 74 7.13 2.04 -4.53
N PHE A 75 7.11 1.66 -3.25
CA PHE A 75 7.92 0.53 -2.77
C PHE A 75 7.20 -0.80 -2.85
N HIS A 76 5.88 -0.80 -2.64
CA HIS A 76 5.09 -2.03 -2.63
C HIS A 76 4.18 -2.20 -3.84
N GLY A 77 4.07 -1.18 -4.71
CA GLY A 77 3.22 -1.26 -5.88
C GLY A 77 1.74 -1.39 -5.55
N ILE A 78 1.27 -0.84 -4.42
CA ILE A 78 -0.12 -0.96 -3.98
C ILE A 78 -0.89 0.32 -4.35
N SER A 79 -1.99 0.16 -5.09
CA SER A 79 -2.86 1.24 -5.48
C SER A 79 -3.65 1.77 -4.28
N PRO A 80 -3.63 3.09 -4.01
CA PRO A 80 -4.47 3.70 -2.98
C PRO A 80 -5.96 3.62 -3.34
N VAL A 81 -6.29 3.50 -4.63
CA VAL A 81 -7.66 3.49 -5.14
C VAL A 81 -8.29 2.11 -4.95
N SER A 82 -7.67 1.05 -5.49
CA SER A 82 -8.21 -0.31 -5.38
C SER A 82 -7.89 -0.96 -4.04
N GLY A 83 -6.85 -0.50 -3.34
CA GLY A 83 -6.31 -1.19 -2.16
C GLY A 83 -5.61 -2.51 -2.48
N LYS A 84 -5.30 -2.78 -3.75
CA LYS A 84 -4.62 -3.98 -4.23
C LYS A 84 -3.32 -3.61 -4.94
N MET A 85 -2.48 -4.61 -5.24
CA MET A 85 -1.29 -4.41 -6.07
C MET A 85 -1.67 -3.88 -7.46
N PHE A 86 -0.77 -3.10 -8.05
CA PHE A 86 -0.83 -2.71 -9.45
C PHE A 86 -0.79 -3.95 -10.34
N VAL A 87 -1.49 -3.87 -11.46
CA VAL A 87 -1.51 -4.92 -12.47
C VAL A 87 -0.08 -5.07 -13.02
N PRO A 88 0.45 -6.30 -13.07
CA PRO A 88 1.77 -6.54 -13.64
C PRO A 88 1.76 -6.26 -15.15
N PRO A 89 2.94 -6.15 -15.77
CA PRO A 89 3.03 -6.09 -17.23
C PRO A 89 2.36 -7.29 -17.90
N VAL A 90 1.76 -7.07 -19.07
CA VAL A 90 1.19 -8.16 -19.89
C VAL A 90 2.32 -9.04 -20.41
N GLU A 91 3.40 -8.40 -20.84
CA GLU A 91 4.60 -9.04 -21.36
C GLU A 91 5.83 -8.34 -20.78
N THR A 92 6.95 -9.05 -20.72
CA THR A 92 8.24 -8.50 -20.33
C THR A 92 9.29 -8.84 -21.36
N ARG A 93 10.11 -7.86 -21.76
CA ARG A 93 11.24 -8.05 -22.67
C ARG A 93 12.53 -7.51 -22.06
N LYS A 94 13.65 -8.10 -22.45
CA LYS A 94 14.98 -7.52 -22.19
C LYS A 94 15.30 -6.58 -23.33
N SER A 95 15.79 -5.38 -23.02
CA SER A 95 16.38 -4.51 -24.04
C SER A 95 17.86 -4.88 -24.21
N ASP A 96 18.29 -5.03 -25.46
CA ASP A 96 19.69 -5.34 -25.78
C ASP A 96 20.62 -4.13 -25.54
N ALA A 97 20.06 -2.92 -25.47
CA ALA A 97 20.82 -1.67 -25.40
C ALA A 97 21.18 -1.23 -23.96
N ASP A 98 20.41 -1.62 -22.94
CA ASP A 98 20.50 -1.00 -21.60
C ASP A 98 20.52 -2.00 -20.42
N ASP A 99 20.66 -3.30 -20.68
CA ASP A 99 20.49 -4.39 -19.68
C ASP A 99 19.24 -4.16 -18.81
N CYS A 100 18.21 -3.56 -19.42
CA CYS A 100 17.02 -3.13 -18.73
C CYS A 100 15.85 -4.02 -19.15
N THR A 101 15.05 -4.43 -18.17
CA THR A 101 13.83 -5.18 -18.45
C THR A 101 12.68 -4.19 -18.57
N GLU A 102 11.96 -4.26 -19.68
CA GLU A 102 10.76 -3.47 -19.93
C GLU A 102 9.51 -4.35 -19.81
N GLY A 103 8.39 -3.73 -19.46
CA GLY A 103 7.07 -4.35 -19.40
C GLY A 103 6.08 -3.68 -20.33
N LEU A 104 5.21 -4.46 -20.96
CA LEU A 104 4.11 -3.94 -21.76
C LEU A 104 2.92 -3.58 -20.87
N CYS A 105 2.54 -2.30 -20.88
CA CYS A 105 1.35 -1.83 -20.16
C CYS A 105 0.06 -2.30 -20.81
N HIS A 106 -0.82 -2.92 -20.04
CA HIS A 106 -2.14 -3.37 -20.51
C HIS A 106 -3.07 -2.22 -20.93
N GLN A 107 -2.82 -1.00 -20.46
CA GLN A 107 -3.73 0.14 -20.65
C GLN A 107 -3.31 1.07 -21.79
N CYS A 108 -2.04 1.47 -21.85
CA CYS A 108 -1.54 2.33 -22.94
C CYS A 108 -0.76 1.57 -24.01
N CYS A 109 -0.55 0.26 -23.84
CA CYS A 109 0.22 -0.58 -24.76
C CYS A 109 1.65 -0.08 -25.02
N GLN A 110 2.24 0.67 -24.08
CA GLN A 110 3.62 1.14 -24.15
C GLN A 110 4.55 0.22 -23.36
N TRP A 111 5.80 0.10 -23.82
CA TRP A 111 6.88 -0.55 -23.09
C TRP A 111 7.44 0.40 -22.05
N ILE A 112 7.40 -0.02 -20.78
CA ILE A 112 7.80 0.78 -19.63
C ILE A 112 8.95 0.08 -18.90
N PRO A 113 10.02 0.78 -18.54
CA PRO A 113 11.12 0.17 -17.80
C PRO A 113 10.68 -0.35 -16.42
N ILE A 114 11.10 -1.57 -16.09
CA ILE A 114 10.85 -2.24 -14.80
C ILE A 114 12.14 -2.33 -13.98
N ILE A 115 13.21 -2.84 -14.57
CA ILE A 115 14.50 -3.09 -13.90
C ILE A 115 15.54 -2.20 -14.55
N THR A 116 16.19 -1.37 -13.74
CA THR A 116 17.37 -0.62 -14.20
C THR A 116 18.65 -1.15 -13.59
N LYS A 117 18.79 -1.28 -12.26
CA LYS A 117 20.03 -1.82 -11.61
C LYS A 117 19.83 -2.48 -10.24
N LYS A 118 18.77 -2.10 -9.51
CA LYS A 118 18.35 -2.73 -8.24
C LYS A 118 16.97 -3.29 -8.52
N LYS A 119 16.75 -4.59 -8.32
CA LYS A 119 15.52 -5.38 -8.58
C LYS A 119 14.23 -4.74 -8.03
N ASN A 120 13.82 -3.59 -8.58
CA ASN A 120 12.84 -2.72 -7.96
C ASN A 120 11.98 -2.08 -9.05
N SER A 121 10.72 -2.47 -9.09
CA SER A 121 9.73 -2.08 -10.09
C SER A 121 9.17 -0.66 -9.88
N MET A 122 9.94 0.26 -9.29
CA MET A 122 9.47 1.62 -8.98
C MET A 122 9.02 2.39 -10.21
N LEU A 123 9.72 2.24 -11.33
CA LEU A 123 9.38 2.92 -12.58
C LEU A 123 8.04 2.42 -13.12
N TRP A 124 7.83 1.11 -13.11
CA TRP A 124 6.55 0.48 -13.39
C TRP A 124 5.43 1.02 -12.49
N PHE A 125 5.64 1.07 -11.17
CA PHE A 125 4.62 1.53 -10.23
C PHE A 125 4.28 3.02 -10.39
N ARG A 126 5.26 3.86 -10.75
CA ARG A 126 5.01 5.27 -11.09
C ARG A 126 4.16 5.41 -12.35
N HIS A 127 4.43 4.59 -13.35
CA HIS A 127 3.61 4.52 -14.55
C HIS A 127 2.19 4.05 -14.23
N ALA A 128 2.07 2.90 -13.56
CA ALA A 128 0.81 2.28 -13.17
C ALA A 128 -0.09 3.25 -12.40
N TYR A 129 0.46 4.02 -11.46
CA TYR A 129 -0.32 5.03 -10.73
C TYR A 129 -0.94 6.08 -11.65
N LYS A 130 -0.23 6.52 -12.68
CA LYS A 130 -0.69 7.59 -13.59
C LYS A 130 -1.57 7.05 -14.71
N CYS A 131 -1.30 5.83 -15.19
CA CYS A 131 -1.91 5.27 -16.38
C CYS A 131 -3.05 4.30 -16.07
N HIS A 132 -2.93 3.50 -15.00
CA HIS A 132 -3.89 2.44 -14.73
C HIS A 132 -5.18 3.00 -14.11
N ILE A 133 -6.33 2.64 -14.68
CA ILE A 133 -7.65 2.98 -14.14
C ILE A 133 -8.12 1.83 -13.24
N TYR A 134 -8.36 2.16 -11.96
CA TYR A 134 -8.83 1.21 -10.96
C TYR A 134 -10.23 1.55 -10.46
N ILE A 135 -11.05 0.53 -10.30
CA ILE A 135 -12.35 0.65 -9.65
C ILE A 135 -12.13 0.74 -8.13
N LYS A 136 -12.72 1.75 -7.50
CA LYS A 136 -12.75 1.88 -6.05
C LYS A 136 -13.71 0.84 -5.46
N PRO A 137 -13.25 -0.03 -4.55
CA PRO A 137 -14.10 -1.04 -3.94
C PRO A 137 -15.19 -0.38 -3.10
N LYS A 138 -16.40 -0.98 -3.11
CA LYS A 138 -17.49 -0.55 -2.22
C LYS A 138 -17.03 -0.75 -0.78
N SER A 139 -17.09 0.32 0.01
CA SER A 139 -16.75 0.23 1.44
C SER A 139 -17.82 -0.60 2.16
N TYR A 140 -17.41 -1.66 2.85
CA TYR A 140 -18.30 -2.47 3.70
C TYR A 140 -18.56 -1.81 5.06
N LEU A 141 -18.25 -0.52 5.22
CA LEU A 141 -18.57 0.18 6.45
C LEU A 141 -20.10 0.37 6.52
N PRO A 142 -20.78 -0.18 7.55
CA PRO A 142 -22.20 0.07 7.72
C PRO A 142 -22.41 1.58 7.82
N LYS A 143 -23.33 2.13 7.03
CA LYS A 143 -23.71 3.54 7.11
C LYS A 143 -24.15 3.79 8.55
N LYS A 144 -23.42 4.62 9.29
CA LYS A 144 -23.90 5.10 10.59
C LYS A 144 -25.16 5.90 10.31
N ASN A 145 -26.32 5.36 10.66
CA ASN A 145 -27.55 6.13 10.70
C ASN A 145 -27.35 7.23 11.74
N VAL A 146 -27.08 8.45 11.27
CA VAL A 146 -27.10 9.64 12.12
C VAL A 146 -28.56 9.83 12.50
N LYS A 147 -28.91 9.40 13.72
CA LYS A 147 -30.17 9.83 14.34
C LYS A 147 -30.08 11.35 14.48
N LYS A 148 -30.86 12.08 13.68
CA LYS A 148 -31.18 13.48 13.97
C LYS A 148 -32.02 13.46 15.25
N ASN A 149 -31.43 13.93 16.33
CA ASN A 149 -32.19 14.45 17.47
C ASN A 149 -32.58 15.90 17.17
#